data_AF-A0A948UHP9-F1
#
_entry.id   AF-A0A948UHP9-F1
#
_cell.length_a   1.000
_cell.length_b   1.000
_cell.length_c   1.000
_cell.angle_alpha   90.00
_cell.angle_beta   90.00
_cell.angle_gamma   90.00
#
_symmetry.space_group_name_H-M   'P 1'
#
loop_
_entity.id
_entity.type
_entity.pdbx_description
1 polymer ?
#
loop_
_entity_poly.entity_id
_entity_poly.type
_entity_poly.pdbx_seq_one_letter_code
_entity_poly.pdbx_strand_id
1 'polypeptide(L)'
;MVTIAHSFFESHCWAKLKTIVFCAVKWNGKNSEAAELIKVASLDFAEDDELIKEIKADYDFIREKLIKHGFESLTGKDGKWIQARTKGIGGINPRTGKRRPITRAFYARTSLVKKIFETAS
;
A
#
# COMPACT_ATOMS: atom_id res chain seq x y z
N MET A 1 -11.09 22.89 10.98
CA MET A 1 -10.21 21.69 11.04
C MET A 1 -10.86 20.59 10.22
N VAL A 2 -10.10 19.88 9.38
CA VAL A 2 -10.61 18.67 8.72
C VAL A 2 -10.58 17.54 9.74
N THR A 3 -11.75 17.03 10.12
CA THR A 3 -11.87 15.87 11.01
C THR A 3 -11.66 14.58 10.23
N ILE A 4 -10.79 13.70 10.74
CA ILE A 4 -10.66 12.34 10.24
C ILE A 4 -11.94 11.57 10.60
N ALA A 5 -12.78 11.27 9.60
CA ALA A 5 -14.07 10.62 9.82
C ALA A 5 -13.98 9.14 10.20
N HIS A 6 -12.88 8.47 9.83
CA HIS A 6 -12.67 7.03 10.05
C HIS A 6 -11.25 6.79 10.57
N SER A 7 -11.15 6.01 11.64
CA SER A 7 -9.88 5.48 12.15
C SER A 7 -9.25 4.49 11.18
N PHE A 8 -8.02 4.05 11.45
CA PHE A 8 -7.38 2.98 10.67
C PHE A 8 -8.23 1.70 10.62
N PHE A 9 -8.77 1.26 11.76
CA PHE A 9 -9.57 0.03 11.85
C PHE A 9 -11.00 0.15 11.27
N GLU A 10 -11.40 1.35 10.84
CA GLU A 10 -12.63 1.56 10.07
C GLU A 10 -12.33 1.83 8.57
N SER A 11 -11.06 1.78 8.19
CA SER A 11 -10.62 2.17 6.85
C SER A 11 -10.70 1.04 5.83
N HIS A 12 -10.79 1.41 4.55
CA HIS A 12 -10.59 0.46 3.45
C HIS A 12 -9.19 -0.17 3.43
N CYS A 13 -8.18 0.48 4.02
CA CYS A 13 -6.83 -0.10 4.12
C CYS A 13 -6.86 -1.30 5.07
N TRP A 14 -7.46 -1.13 6.25
CA TRP A 14 -7.65 -2.22 7.20
C TRP A 14 -8.52 -3.33 6.63
N ALA A 15 -9.66 -3.02 6.02
CA ALA A 15 -10.52 -4.02 5.41
C ALA A 15 -9.80 -4.90 4.37
N LYS A 16 -8.77 -4.36 3.69
CA LYS A 16 -7.92 -5.10 2.75
C LYS A 16 -6.78 -5.85 3.43
N LEU A 17 -6.29 -5.38 4.57
CA LEU A 17 -5.16 -5.96 5.29
C LEU A 17 -5.58 -7.06 6.26
N LYS A 18 -6.78 -6.95 6.85
CA LYS A 18 -7.28 -7.83 7.91
C LYS A 18 -7.13 -9.32 7.58
N THR A 19 -7.41 -9.70 6.33
CA THR A 19 -7.27 -11.07 5.84
C THR A 19 -6.73 -11.04 4.41
N ILE A 20 -5.58 -11.65 4.16
CA ILE A 20 -4.94 -11.69 2.83
C ILE A 20 -4.38 -13.08 2.52
N VAL A 21 -4.56 -13.51 1.27
CA VAL A 21 -3.83 -14.63 0.66
C VAL A 21 -2.75 -14.09 -0.28
N PHE A 22 -1.51 -14.50 -0.06
CA PHE A 22 -0.33 -14.18 -0.86
C PHE A 22 0.05 -15.35 -1.76
N CYS A 23 0.04 -15.13 -3.07
CA CYS A 23 0.50 -16.09 -4.07
C CYS A 23 1.85 -15.62 -4.65
N ALA A 24 2.95 -16.18 -4.16
CA ALA A 24 4.28 -15.90 -4.70
C ALA A 24 4.46 -16.62 -6.04
N VAL A 25 4.66 -15.85 -7.10
CA VAL A 25 4.91 -16.37 -8.46
C VAL A 25 6.34 -16.07 -8.89
N LYS A 26 6.96 -17.00 -9.62
CA LYS A 26 8.29 -16.82 -10.19
C LYS A 26 8.29 -15.70 -11.22
N TRP A 27 9.24 -14.79 -11.13
CA TRP A 27 9.44 -13.79 -12.16
C TRP A 27 10.27 -14.37 -13.30
N ASN A 28 9.62 -14.62 -14.44
CA ASN A 28 10.23 -15.19 -15.64
C ASN A 28 10.57 -14.12 -16.71
N GLY A 29 10.59 -12.84 -16.33
CA GLY A 29 10.82 -11.72 -17.26
C GLY A 29 9.54 -11.11 -17.83
N LYS A 30 9.72 -10.02 -18.57
CA LYS A 30 8.62 -9.23 -19.14
C LYS A 30 7.92 -10.01 -20.25
N ASN A 31 6.59 -9.97 -20.28
CA ASN A 31 5.74 -10.68 -21.26
C ASN A 31 5.94 -12.20 -21.26
N SER A 32 6.29 -12.79 -20.11
CA SER A 32 6.36 -14.25 -20.01
C SER A 32 4.99 -14.88 -20.23
N GLU A 33 4.94 -15.92 -21.05
CA GLU A 33 3.73 -16.69 -21.34
C GLU A 33 3.42 -17.75 -20.26
N ALA A 34 4.35 -17.95 -19.32
CA ALA A 34 4.23 -18.94 -18.25
C ALA A 34 4.45 -18.31 -16.86
N ALA A 35 3.57 -18.65 -15.92
CA ALA A 35 3.70 -18.30 -14.51
C ALA A 35 3.81 -19.57 -13.68
N GLU A 36 4.75 -19.57 -12.74
CA GLU A 36 4.96 -20.69 -11.81
C GLU A 36 4.63 -20.21 -10.39
N LEU A 37 3.65 -20.84 -9.75
CA LEU A 37 3.29 -20.58 -8.36
C LEU A 37 4.30 -21.29 -7.45
N ILE A 38 5.10 -20.52 -6.70
CA ILE A 38 6.16 -21.03 -5.83
C ILE A 38 5.62 -21.32 -4.44
N LYS A 39 4.81 -20.40 -3.89
CA LYS A 39 4.32 -20.49 -2.52
C LYS A 39 2.99 -19.77 -2.37
N VAL A 40 2.09 -20.35 -1.57
CA VAL A 40 0.90 -19.69 -1.06
C VAL A 40 1.08 -19.48 0.44
N ALA A 41 0.76 -18.29 0.92
CA ALA A 41 0.71 -17.96 2.33
C ALA A 41 -0.58 -17.20 2.63
N SER A 42 -1.09 -17.31 3.84
CA SER A 42 -2.25 -16.54 4.29
C SER A 42 -1.92 -15.87 5.62
N LEU A 43 -2.49 -14.68 5.82
CA LEU A 43 -2.40 -13.96 7.08
C LEU A 43 -3.78 -13.43 7.44
N ASP A 44 -4.10 -13.59 8.72
CA ASP A 44 -5.22 -12.96 9.40
C ASP A 44 -4.63 -12.10 10.51
N PHE A 45 -4.82 -10.78 10.43
CA PHE A 45 -4.39 -9.86 11.48
C PHE A 45 -5.51 -9.65 12.49
N ALA A 46 -5.14 -9.69 13.76
CA ALA A 46 -5.90 -9.10 14.86
C ALA A 46 -5.51 -7.63 15.06
N GLU A 47 -6.40 -6.83 15.64
CA GLU A 47 -6.14 -5.39 15.86
C GLU A 47 -4.99 -5.13 16.85
N ASP A 48 -4.70 -6.10 17.71
CA ASP A 48 -3.66 -6.05 18.72
C ASP A 48 -2.30 -6.59 18.25
N ASP A 49 -2.19 -7.07 17.01
CA ASP A 49 -0.91 -7.51 16.43
C ASP A 49 0.11 -6.34 16.33
N GLU A 50 1.34 -6.59 16.78
CA GLU A 50 2.37 -5.54 16.78
C GLU A 50 2.67 -5.00 15.38
N LEU A 51 2.72 -5.88 14.37
CA LEU A 51 2.92 -5.47 12.98
C LEU A 51 1.77 -4.59 12.48
N ILE A 52 0.52 -4.87 12.87
CA ILE A 52 -0.60 -4.03 12.43
C ILE A 52 -0.60 -2.67 13.10
N LYS A 53 -0.19 -2.58 14.37
CA LYS A 53 -0.03 -1.30 15.08
C LYS A 53 1.05 -0.43 14.41
N GLU A 54 2.14 -1.03 13.94
CA GLU A 54 3.16 -0.31 13.17
C GLU A 54 2.62 0.16 11.80
N ILE A 55 1.83 -0.66 11.09
CA ILE A 55 1.20 -0.25 9.82
C ILE A 55 0.16 0.87 10.05
N LYS A 56 -0.58 0.82 11.16
CA LYS A 56 -1.50 1.89 11.58
C LYS A 56 -0.74 3.20 11.79
N ALA A 57 0.43 3.16 12.43
CA ALA A 57 1.25 4.35 12.63
C ALA A 57 1.68 5.00 11.30
N ASP A 58 2.07 4.20 10.30
CA ASP A 58 2.35 4.72 8.96
C ASP A 58 1.11 5.34 8.29
N TYR A 59 -0.04 4.67 8.40
CA TYR A 59 -1.30 5.14 7.84
C TYR A 59 -1.71 6.50 8.43
N ASP A 60 -1.66 6.62 9.76
CA ASP A 60 -2.00 7.84 10.47
C ASP A 60 -1.01 8.96 10.13
N PHE A 61 0.29 8.67 10.14
CA PHE A 61 1.33 9.62 9.72
C PHE A 61 1.08 10.18 8.31
N ILE A 62 0.81 9.31 7.33
CA ILE A 62 0.56 9.71 5.94
C ILE A 62 -0.69 10.59 5.84
N ARG A 63 -1.77 10.23 6.55
CA ARG A 63 -3.03 10.99 6.53
C ARG A 63 -2.91 12.33 7.20
N GLU A 64 -2.26 12.38 8.36
CA GLU A 64 -1.98 13.65 9.03
C GLU A 64 -1.16 14.59 8.16
N LYS A 65 -0.13 14.05 7.50
CA LYS A 65 0.69 14.81 6.56
C LYS A 65 -0.14 15.36 5.40
N LEU A 66 -1.02 14.54 4.81
CA LEU A 66 -1.95 14.96 3.77
C LEU A 66 -2.88 16.08 4.24
N ILE A 67 -3.43 15.98 5.45
CA ILE A 67 -4.36 16.98 6.02
C ILE A 67 -3.63 18.29 6.32
N LYS A 68 -2.43 18.23 6.89
CA LYS A 68 -1.67 19.40 7.36
C LYS A 68 -0.95 20.13 6.22
N HIS A 69 -0.40 19.38 5.26
CA HIS A 69 0.52 19.91 4.26
C HIS A 69 0.05 19.72 2.81
N GLY A 70 -1.11 19.08 2.60
CA GLY A 70 -1.71 18.91 1.28
C GLY A 70 -1.08 17.78 0.45
N PHE A 71 -1.68 17.55 -0.72
CA PHE A 71 -1.40 16.40 -1.59
C PHE A 71 0.06 16.32 -2.07
N GLU A 72 0.65 17.46 -2.44
CA GLU A 72 2.01 17.51 -3.00
C GLU A 72 3.10 17.21 -1.95
N SER A 73 2.75 17.25 -0.65
CA SER A 73 3.68 16.89 0.41
C SER A 73 3.94 15.38 0.51
N LEU A 74 3.07 14.54 -0.06
CA LEU A 74 3.16 13.09 0.02
C LEU A 74 4.28 12.55 -0.88
N THR A 75 5.18 11.77 -0.29
CA THR A 75 6.35 11.22 -0.98
C THR A 75 6.47 9.72 -0.79
N GLY A 76 7.19 9.05 -1.69
CA GLY A 76 7.51 7.63 -1.55
C GLY A 76 8.44 7.28 -0.38
N LYS A 77 8.95 8.28 0.36
CA LYS A 77 9.73 8.08 1.58
C LYS A 77 8.85 7.96 2.82
N ASP A 78 7.56 8.27 2.70
CA ASP A 78 6.63 8.24 3.83
C ASP A 78 6.34 6.79 4.26
N GLY A 79 6.32 6.56 5.58
CA GLY A 79 6.03 5.29 6.23
C GLY A 79 7.13 4.21 6.11
N LYS A 80 7.18 3.31 7.10
CA LYS A 80 8.14 2.20 7.25
C LYS A 80 7.74 0.93 6.51
N TRP A 81 6.44 0.60 6.51
CA TRP A 81 5.82 -0.60 5.97
C TRP A 81 4.90 -0.31 4.80
N ILE A 82 4.11 0.76 4.89
CA ILE A 82 3.27 1.24 3.79
C ILE A 82 3.68 2.66 3.39
N GLN A 83 3.43 3.01 2.13
CA GLN A 83 3.81 4.31 1.57
C GLN A 83 2.72 4.86 0.64
N ALA A 84 2.60 6.18 0.58
CA ALA A 84 1.77 6.85 -0.43
C ALA A 84 2.57 7.07 -1.72
N ARG A 85 2.18 6.41 -2.81
CA ARG A 85 2.82 6.58 -4.13
C ARG A 85 1.82 6.96 -5.19
N THR A 86 2.31 7.61 -6.25
CA THR A 86 1.52 7.91 -7.44
C THR A 86 0.93 6.63 -8.00
N LYS A 87 -0.40 6.61 -8.16
CA LYS A 87 -1.12 5.52 -8.79
C LYS A 87 -1.36 5.84 -10.26
N GLY A 88 -0.92 4.93 -11.14
CA GLY A 88 -1.02 5.10 -12.59
C GLY A 88 0.12 5.93 -13.18
N ILE A 89 -0.02 6.25 -14.47
CA ILE A 89 1.03 6.83 -15.31
C ILE A 89 1.34 8.31 -14.99
N GLY A 90 0.38 9.07 -14.45
CA GLY A 90 0.50 10.52 -14.33
C GLY A 90 0.82 11.21 -15.68
N GLY A 91 1.42 12.40 -15.66
CA GLY A 91 1.94 13.07 -16.86
C GLY A 91 0.89 13.71 -17.77
N ILE A 92 1.26 14.01 -19.02
CA ILE A 92 0.37 14.57 -20.04
C ILE A 92 -0.22 13.45 -20.89
N ASN A 93 -1.52 13.52 -21.20
CA ASN A 93 -2.15 12.62 -22.15
C ASN A 93 -1.73 13.00 -23.57
N PRO A 94 -1.02 12.14 -24.31
CA PRO A 94 -0.50 12.47 -25.64
C PRO A 94 -1.61 12.67 -26.69
N ARG A 95 -2.83 12.15 -26.44
CA ARG A 95 -3.96 12.32 -27.35
C ARG A 95 -4.72 13.62 -27.13
N THR A 96 -4.74 14.14 -25.91
CA THR A 96 -5.58 15.31 -25.55
C THR A 96 -4.76 16.52 -25.12
N GLY A 97 -3.46 16.38 -24.91
CA GLY A 97 -2.58 17.44 -24.38
C GLY A 97 -2.83 17.80 -22.91
N LYS A 98 -3.83 17.18 -22.24
CA LYS A 98 -4.21 17.52 -20.86
C LYS A 98 -3.43 16.69 -19.85
N ARG A 99 -3.12 17.28 -18.69
CA ARG A 99 -2.51 16.57 -17.55
C ARG A 99 -3.46 15.47 -17.05
N ARG A 100 -2.95 14.25 -16.92
CA ARG A 100 -3.68 13.13 -16.34
C ARG A 100 -3.87 13.36 -14.84
N PRO A 101 -5.00 12.96 -14.26
CA PRO A 101 -5.20 13.01 -12.81
C PRO A 101 -4.06 12.29 -12.09
N ILE A 102 -3.43 12.98 -11.14
CA ILE A 102 -2.44 12.38 -10.27
C ILE A 102 -3.19 11.93 -9.03
N THR A 103 -3.22 10.63 -8.80
CA THR A 103 -3.80 10.04 -7.59
C THR A 103 -2.71 9.39 -6.76
N ARG A 104 -2.98 9.15 -5.48
CA ARG A 104 -2.12 8.37 -4.59
C ARG A 104 -2.83 7.09 -4.19
N ALA A 105 -2.05 6.03 -3.99
CA ALA A 105 -2.52 4.82 -3.32
C ALA A 105 -1.52 4.42 -2.23
N PHE A 106 -2.00 3.64 -1.26
CA PHE A 106 -1.14 2.94 -0.32
C PHE A 106 -0.50 1.74 -1.01
N TYR A 107 0.82 1.63 -0.90
CA TYR A 107 1.59 0.50 -1.38
C TYR A 107 2.32 -0.14 -0.21
N ALA A 108 2.25 -1.47 -0.11
CA ALA A 108 3.14 -2.24 0.75
C ALA A 108 4.58 -2.07 0.25
N ARG A 109 5.52 -1.83 1.18
CA ARG A 109 6.96 -1.91 0.88
C ARG A 109 7.38 -3.37 0.75
N THR A 110 8.46 -3.60 0.03
CA THR A 110 9.06 -4.93 -0.11
C THR A 110 9.48 -5.52 1.24
N SER A 111 9.86 -4.67 2.20
CA SER A 111 10.12 -5.06 3.59
C SER A 111 8.89 -5.67 4.27
N LEU A 112 7.71 -5.07 4.10
CA LEU A 112 6.46 -5.61 4.63
C LEU A 112 6.14 -6.97 4.01
N VAL A 113 6.24 -7.07 2.68
CA VAL A 113 6.00 -8.34 1.97
C VAL A 113 6.95 -9.43 2.46
N LYS A 114 8.24 -9.12 2.62
CA LYS A 114 9.23 -10.04 3.17
C LYS A 114 8.85 -10.50 4.58
N LYS A 115 8.53 -9.56 5.48
CA LYS A 115 8.14 -9.86 6.87
C LYS A 115 6.88 -10.75 6.95
N ILE A 116 5.93 -10.52 6.06
CA ILE A 116 4.72 -11.34 5.92
C ILE A 116 5.06 -12.79 5.57
N PHE A 117 5.89 -13.02 4.55
CA PHE A 117 6.31 -14.37 4.18
C PHE A 117 7.14 -15.04 5.28
N GLU A 118 7.96 -14.30 6.03
CA GLU A 118 8.71 -14.83 7.18
C GLU A 118 7.79 -15.26 8.34
N THR A 119 6.67 -14.56 8.54
CA THR A 119 5.74 -14.82 9.66
C THR A 119 4.74 -15.93 9.33
N ALA A 120 4.36 -16.06 8.05
CA ALA A 120 3.41 -17.09 7.57
C ALA A 120 4.11 -18.40 7.13
N SER A 121 5.41 -18.55 7.38
CA SER A 121 6.19 -19.76 7.05
C SER A 121 6.24 -20.74 8.22
#